data_AF-A0A3B8RZ07-F1
#
_entry.id   AF-A0A3B8RZ07-F1
#
_cell.length_a   1.000
_cell.length_b   1.000
_cell.length_c   1.000
_cell.angle_alpha   90.00
_cell.angle_beta   90.00
_cell.angle_gamma   90.00
#
_symmetry.space_group_name_H-M   'P 1'
#
loop_
_entity.id
_entity.type
_entity.pdbx_description
1 polymer ?
#
loop_
_entity_poly.entity_id
_entity_poly.type
_entity_poly.pdbx_seq_one_letter_code
_entity_poly.pdbx_strand_id
1 'polypeptide(L)'
;MILIKKTIESLLLRIWYGQSQLAVLFAALLSPLSSLYHIVAENNQRKAIAKREDNLPIKIIVIGNITAGGTGKTPLLIALAQQLAAQGWKPAVISRGHG
;
A
#
# COMPACT_ATOMS: atom_id res chain seq x y z
N MET A 1 19.92 -0.91 -27.14
CA MET A 1 19.65 -1.59 -25.85
C MET A 1 18.91 -0.70 -24.84
N ILE A 2 19.36 0.55 -24.60
CA ILE A 2 18.72 1.49 -23.64
C ILE A 2 17.29 1.88 -24.05
N LEU A 3 17.04 2.08 -25.35
CA LEU A 3 15.74 2.51 -25.87
C LEU A 3 14.66 1.43 -25.67
N ILE A 4 14.97 0.16 -25.97
CA ILE A 4 14.05 -0.97 -25.80
C ILE A 4 13.67 -1.15 -24.32
N LYS A 5 14.65 -1.03 -23.41
CA LYS A 5 14.40 -1.13 -21.96
C LYS A 5 13.40 -0.08 -21.48
N LYS A 6 13.58 1.19 -21.89
CA LYS A 6 12.67 2.29 -21.53
C LYS A 6 11.25 2.07 -22.07
N THR A 7 11.12 1.57 -23.30
CA THR A 7 9.81 1.29 -23.90
C THR A 7 9.09 0.19 -23.12
N ILE A 8 9.76 -0.93 -22.81
CA ILE A 8 9.17 -2.02 -22.03
C ILE A 8 8.77 -1.55 -20.63
N GLU A 9 9.64 -0.81 -19.95
CA GLU A 9 9.35 -0.25 -18.62
C GLU A 9 8.12 0.66 -18.64
N SER A 10 8.03 1.56 -19.62
CA SER A 10 6.87 2.45 -19.78
C SER A 10 5.58 1.67 -20.06
N LEU A 11 5.65 0.58 -20.82
CA LEU A 11 4.51 -0.27 -21.14
C LEU A 11 4.05 -1.07 -19.92
N LEU A 12 4.98 -1.63 -19.15
CA LEU A 12 4.69 -2.30 -17.88
C LEU A 12 4.05 -1.36 -16.87
N LEU A 13 4.56 -0.14 -16.72
CA LEU A 13 3.96 0.87 -15.84
C LEU A 13 2.55 1.25 -16.29
N ARG A 14 2.32 1.40 -17.59
CA ARG A 14 0.98 1.69 -18.14
C ARG A 14 -0.01 0.55 -17.87
N ILE A 15 0.43 -0.70 -17.96
CA ILE A 15 -0.40 -1.86 -17.60
C ILE A 15 -0.64 -1.88 -16.08
N TRP A 16 0.41 -1.70 -15.29
CA TRP A 16 0.37 -1.73 -13.82
C TRP A 16 -0.56 -0.65 -13.22
N TYR A 17 -0.55 0.56 -13.78
CA TYR A 17 -1.41 1.67 -13.36
C TYR A 17 -2.74 1.77 -14.13
N GLY A 18 -3.11 0.75 -14.92
CA GLY A 18 -4.41 0.69 -15.58
C GLY A 18 -4.62 1.69 -16.72
N GLN A 19 -3.55 2.28 -17.25
CA GLN A 19 -3.60 3.31 -18.31
C GLN A 19 -3.63 2.73 -19.74
N SER A 20 -3.88 1.43 -19.91
CA SER A 20 -3.96 0.79 -21.24
C SER A 20 -5.08 -0.23 -21.32
N GLN A 21 -5.61 -0.45 -22.53
CA GLN A 21 -6.62 -1.49 -22.79
C GLN A 21 -6.11 -2.91 -22.49
N LEU A 22 -4.79 -3.14 -22.61
CA LEU A 22 -4.16 -4.41 -22.23
C LEU A 22 -4.28 -4.67 -20.73
N ALA A 23 -4.35 -3.63 -19.90
CA ALA A 23 -4.52 -3.79 -18.45
C ALA A 23 -5.82 -4.52 -18.11
N VAL A 24 -6.89 -4.29 -18.88
CA VAL A 24 -8.18 -4.98 -18.68
C VAL A 24 -8.06 -6.48 -18.99
N LEU A 25 -7.35 -6.84 -20.06
CA LEU A 25 -7.12 -8.24 -20.42
C LEU A 25 -6.28 -8.97 -19.37
N PHE A 26 -5.17 -8.35 -18.92
CA PHE A 26 -4.33 -8.91 -17.86
C PHE A 26 -5.09 -9.00 -16.52
N ALA A 27 -5.89 -7.99 -16.19
CA ALA A 27 -6.73 -8.02 -14.99
C ALA A 27 -7.78 -9.13 -15.05
N ALA A 28 -8.42 -9.35 -16.21
CA ALA A 28 -9.36 -10.45 -16.39
C ALA A 28 -8.67 -11.81 -16.24
N LEU A 29 -7.48 -11.98 -16.83
CA LEU A 29 -6.68 -13.20 -16.72
C LEU A 29 -6.25 -13.49 -15.27
N LEU A 30 -5.87 -12.44 -14.52
CA LEU A 30 -5.46 -12.55 -13.11
C LEU A 30 -6.63 -12.50 -12.12
N SER A 31 -7.85 -12.21 -12.58
CA SER A 31 -9.04 -12.09 -11.73
C SER A 31 -9.35 -13.31 -10.86
N PRO A 32 -9.24 -14.58 -11.32
CA PRO A 32 -9.47 -15.72 -10.43
C PRO A 32 -8.44 -15.79 -9.30
N LEU A 33 -7.18 -15.49 -9.60
CA LEU A 33 -6.12 -15.45 -8.60
C LEU A 33 -6.32 -14.27 -7.62
N SER A 34 -6.75 -13.12 -8.13
CA SER A 34 -7.10 -11.96 -7.31
C SER A 34 -8.27 -12.26 -6.39
N SER A 35 -9.29 -12.99 -6.85
CA SER A 35 -10.43 -13.40 -6.03
C SER A 35 -10.00 -14.33 -4.89
N LEU A 36 -9.15 -15.32 -5.18
CA LEU A 36 -8.59 -16.19 -4.16
C LEU A 36 -7.77 -15.41 -3.12
N TYR A 37 -6.92 -14.48 -3.58
CA TYR A 37 -6.17 -13.60 -2.69
C TYR A 37 -7.11 -12.74 -1.82
N HIS A 38 -8.18 -12.20 -2.39
CA HIS A 38 -9.16 -11.38 -1.68
C HIS A 38 -9.84 -12.17 -0.56
N ILE A 39 -10.27 -13.40 -0.83
CA ILE A 39 -10.89 -14.28 0.18
C ILE A 39 -9.93 -14.52 1.35
N VAL A 40 -8.66 -14.82 1.06
CA VAL A 40 -7.65 -15.03 2.10
C VAL A 40 -7.36 -13.75 2.89
N ALA A 41 -7.24 -12.61 2.21
CA ALA A 41 -6.99 -11.31 2.81
C ALA A 41 -8.15 -10.89 3.74
N GLU A 42 -9.39 -11.04 3.29
CA GLU A 42 -10.58 -10.79 4.12
C GLU A 42 -10.61 -11.69 5.35
N ASN A 43 -10.35 -12.99 5.19
CA ASN A 43 -10.35 -13.92 6.33
C ASN A 43 -9.30 -13.55 7.36
N ASN A 44 -8.11 -13.13 6.92
CA ASN A 44 -7.05 -12.64 7.81
C ASN A 44 -7.44 -11.33 8.50
N GLN A 45 -8.07 -10.40 7.77
CA GLN A 45 -8.57 -9.15 8.34
C GLN A 45 -9.64 -9.41 9.40
N ARG A 46 -10.62 -10.27 9.12
CA ARG A 46 -11.68 -10.65 10.08
C ARG A 46 -11.08 -11.26 11.35
N LYS A 47 -10.11 -12.17 11.21
CA LYS A 47 -9.39 -12.76 12.36
C LYS A 47 -8.62 -11.70 13.17
N ALA A 48 -7.99 -10.73 12.51
CA ALA A 48 -7.28 -9.65 13.18
C ALA A 48 -8.24 -8.71 13.94
N ILE A 49 -9.38 -8.37 13.34
CA ILE A 49 -10.42 -7.55 13.98
C ILE A 49 -11.04 -8.29 15.17
N ALA A 50 -11.33 -9.58 15.04
CA ALA A 50 -11.88 -10.38 16.14
C ALA A 50 -10.93 -10.49 17.35
N LYS A 51 -9.61 -10.33 17.12
CA LYS A 51 -8.57 -10.33 18.17
C LYS A 51 -8.18 -8.93 18.62
N ARG A 52 -8.82 -7.88 18.10
CA ARG A 52 -8.44 -6.50 18.36
C ARG A 52 -8.85 -6.13 19.79
N GLU A 53 -7.91 -5.54 20.51
CA GLU A 53 -8.14 -4.96 21.83
C GLU A 53 -8.15 -3.43 21.69
N ASP A 54 -9.29 -2.81 21.99
CA ASP A 54 -9.50 -1.38 21.72
C ASP A 54 -9.11 -0.45 22.88
N ASN A 55 -8.64 -1.01 23.99
CA ASN A 55 -8.28 -0.25 25.19
C ASN A 55 -6.80 0.13 25.21
N LEU A 56 -6.40 0.97 24.27
CA LEU A 56 -5.05 1.54 24.26
C LEU A 56 -5.09 2.98 24.79
N PRO A 57 -4.23 3.37 25.73
CA PRO A 57 -4.18 4.73 26.28
C PRO A 57 -3.60 5.76 25.29
N ILE A 58 -3.22 5.33 24.08
CA ILE A 58 -2.56 6.12 23.05
C ILE A 58 -3.34 6.09 21.74
N LYS A 59 -3.22 7.15 20.95
CA LYS A 59 -3.78 7.22 19.59
C LYS A 59 -2.83 6.56 18.60
N ILE A 60 -3.33 5.63 17.79
CA ILE A 60 -2.57 4.97 16.74
C ILE A 60 -3.04 5.46 15.38
N ILE A 61 -2.10 5.92 14.56
CA ILE A 61 -2.33 6.31 13.17
C ILE A 61 -1.59 5.32 12.28
N VAL A 62 -2.32 4.64 11.39
CA VAL A 62 -1.73 3.69 10.43
C VAL A 62 -1.60 4.37 9.08
N ILE A 63 -0.36 4.48 8.59
CA ILE A 63 -0.05 5.03 7.27
C ILE A 63 0.24 3.87 6.31
N GLY A 64 -0.71 3.59 5.43
CA GLY A 64 -0.64 2.52 4.44
C GLY A 64 -0.85 3.03 3.02
N ASN A 65 -0.87 2.11 2.06
CA ASN A 65 -1.26 2.38 0.68
C ASN A 65 -2.04 1.20 0.13
N ILE A 66 -2.89 1.46 -0.86
CA ILE A 66 -3.75 0.47 -1.51
C ILE A 66 -2.99 -0.31 -2.59
N THR A 67 -1.96 0.30 -3.19
CA THR A 67 -1.15 -0.30 -4.26
C THR A 67 0.26 -0.67 -3.81
N ALA A 68 0.88 -1.67 -4.46
CA ALA A 68 2.29 -1.95 -4.24
C ALA A 68 3.16 -0.95 -5.02
N GLY A 69 4.26 -0.51 -4.41
CA GLY A 69 5.21 0.45 -5.00
C GLY A 69 5.42 1.74 -4.19
N GLY A 70 6.28 2.61 -4.73
CA GLY A 70 6.67 3.90 -4.17
C GLY A 70 5.52 4.91 -4.21
N THR A 71 4.74 4.95 -3.14
CA THR A 71 3.46 5.66 -3.06
C THR A 71 3.46 6.81 -2.06
N GLY A 72 4.65 7.35 -1.78
CA GLY A 72 4.80 8.52 -0.93
C GLY A 72 4.50 8.32 0.56
N LYS A 73 4.28 7.07 1.01
CA LYS A 73 4.00 6.74 2.43
C LYS A 73 5.03 7.36 3.37
N THR A 74 6.32 7.25 3.04
CA THR A 74 7.41 7.77 3.88
C THR A 74 7.43 9.30 3.92
N PRO A 75 7.40 10.04 2.78
CA PRO A 75 7.22 11.49 2.81
C PRO A 75 5.98 11.95 3.59
N LEU A 76 4.83 11.28 3.41
CA LEU A 76 3.60 11.60 4.12
C LEU A 76 3.74 11.38 5.63
N LEU A 77 4.35 10.27 6.03
CA LEU A 77 4.61 9.96 7.43
C LEU A 77 5.50 11.03 8.08
N ILE A 78 6.57 11.44 7.40
CA ILE A 78 7.48 12.48 7.89
C ILE A 78 6.73 13.80 8.05
N ALA A 79 5.97 14.22 7.03
CA ALA A 79 5.21 15.46 7.06
C ALA A 79 4.17 15.46 8.20
N LEU A 80 3.45 14.35 8.38
CA LEU A 80 2.46 14.21 9.45
C LEU A 80 3.10 14.24 10.84
N ALA A 81 4.20 13.52 11.02
CA ALA A 81 4.92 13.49 12.29
C ALA A 81 5.45 14.88 12.67
N GLN A 82 6.00 15.62 11.70
CA GLN A 82 6.46 17.00 11.90
C GLN A 82 5.30 17.93 12.27
N GLN A 83 4.17 17.83 11.57
CA GLN A 83 3.00 18.65 11.87
C GLN A 83 2.44 18.37 13.27
N LEU A 84 2.35 17.10 13.68
CA LEU A 84 1.90 16.72 15.01
C LEU A 84 2.87 17.20 16.10
N ALA A 85 4.18 17.08 15.87
CA ALA A 85 5.20 17.60 16.77
C ALA A 85 5.10 19.12 16.92
N ALA A 86 4.87 19.85 15.83
CA ALA A 86 4.65 21.30 15.86
C ALA A 86 3.40 21.71 16.66
N GLN A 87 2.40 20.81 16.76
CA GLN A 87 1.20 21.00 17.59
C GLN A 87 1.41 20.54 19.05
N GLY A 88 2.63 20.20 19.46
CA GLY A 88 2.98 19.81 20.82
C GLY A 88 2.79 18.32 21.14
N TRP A 89 2.44 17.49 20.15
CA TRP A 89 2.39 16.03 20.33
C TRP A 89 3.80 15.43 20.33
N LYS A 90 3.93 14.21 20.88
CA LYS A 90 5.18 13.43 20.88
C LYS A 90 5.00 12.15 20.06
N PRO A 91 4.99 12.23 18.70
CA PRO A 91 4.75 11.07 17.86
C PRO A 91 5.92 10.08 17.93
N ALA A 92 5.60 8.78 17.98
CA ALA A 92 6.56 7.69 17.81
C ALA A 92 6.26 6.94 16.51
N VAL A 93 7.31 6.60 15.76
CA VAL A 93 7.19 5.89 14.47
C VAL A 93 7.57 4.44 14.66
N ILE A 94 6.67 3.53 14.27
CA ILE A 94 6.94 2.09 14.23
C ILE A 94 6.96 1.67 12.77
N SER A 95 8.05 1.04 12.34
CA SER A 95 8.22 0.49 10.99
C SER A 95 8.45 -1.02 11.08
N ARG A 96 7.98 -1.75 10.07
CA ARG A 96 8.26 -3.19 9.94
C ARG A 96 9.70 -3.52 9.52
N GLY A 97 10.47 -2.54 9.04
CA GLY A 97 11.88 -2.75 8.66
C GLY A 97 12.07 -3.49 7.33
N HIS A 98 11.35 -3.08 6.29
CA HIS A 98 11.60 -3.60 4.93
C HIS A 98 12.83 -2.88 4.33
N GLY A 99 13.95 -3.60 4.23
CA GLY A 99 15.10 -3.25 3.39
C GLY A 99 14.88 -3.70 1.95
#